data_AF-A0A5A7UWN4-F1
#
_entry.id   AF-A0A5A7UWN4-F1
#
_cell.length_a   1.000
_cell.length_b   1.000
_cell.length_c   1.000
_cell.angle_alpha   90.00
_cell.angle_beta   90.00
_cell.angle_gamma   90.00
#
_symmetry.space_group_name_H-M   'P 1'
#
loop_
_entity.id
_entity.type
_entity.pdbx_description
1 polymer ?
#
loop_
_entity_poly.entity_id
_entity_poly.type
_entity_poly.pdbx_seq_one_letter_code
_entity_poly.pdbx_strand_id
1 'polypeptide(L)'
;MKKKGSNEVYVDRAKMWKKARVNKQGQYDNDEIQQVVHKIDEIAMNTDSSSVNRHCSNDVLTQALGTKEHNGRVRGVGGYVTSTTYFHSVKKTSKDEANILVENEELRRRVSELEAQIRSNLSTPLSAHESCSRPIMLEGIEEKDTRIEVESLDKPKEKEKKGRR
;
A
#
# COMPACT_ATOMS: atom_id res chain seq x y z
N MET A 1 8.14 -5.59 -37.86
CA MET A 1 9.04 -5.98 -36.76
C MET A 1 8.68 -5.23 -35.50
N LYS A 2 8.37 -5.91 -34.39
CA LYS A 2 8.16 -5.27 -33.08
C LYS A 2 9.53 -4.90 -32.50
N LYS A 3 9.79 -3.61 -32.28
CA LYS A 3 11.01 -3.14 -31.60
C LYS A 3 11.05 -3.77 -30.21
N LYS A 4 12.10 -4.53 -29.91
CA LYS A 4 12.43 -4.95 -28.54
C LYS A 4 12.53 -3.69 -27.69
N GLY A 5 11.72 -3.61 -26.64
CA GLY A 5 11.80 -2.55 -25.65
C GLY A 5 13.24 -2.42 -25.18
N SER A 6 13.78 -1.21 -25.28
CA SER A 6 15.04 -0.84 -24.66
C SER A 6 15.01 -1.29 -23.20
N ASN A 7 16.03 -2.03 -22.76
CA ASN A 7 16.30 -2.28 -21.34
C ASN A 7 16.46 -0.93 -20.66
N GLU A 8 15.38 -0.42 -20.09
CA GLU A 8 15.39 0.78 -19.28
C GLU A 8 16.18 0.44 -18.02
N VAL A 9 17.41 0.94 -17.96
CA VAL A 9 18.29 0.74 -16.81
C VAL A 9 17.64 1.46 -15.64
N TYR A 10 16.94 0.71 -14.80
CA TYR A 10 16.39 1.23 -13.56
C TYR A 10 17.53 1.76 -12.69
N VAL A 11 17.61 3.08 -12.56
CA VAL A 11 18.62 3.75 -11.75
C VAL A 11 18.14 3.79 -10.32
N ASP A 12 18.74 3.00 -9.43
CA ASP A 12 18.43 3.04 -8.01
C ASP A 12 18.77 4.41 -7.39
N ARG A 13 17.73 5.13 -6.99
CA ARG A 13 17.79 6.45 -6.36
C ARG A 13 18.55 6.47 -5.05
N ALA A 14 18.32 5.48 -4.19
CA ALA A 14 18.97 5.42 -2.88
C ALA A 14 20.48 5.27 -3.06
N LYS A 15 20.90 4.40 -4.00
CA LYS A 15 22.30 4.22 -4.37
C LYS A 15 22.93 5.50 -4.92
N MET A 16 22.24 6.21 -5.81
CA MET A 16 22.74 7.48 -6.36
C MET A 16 22.85 8.57 -5.29
N TRP A 17 21.86 8.66 -4.39
CA TRP A 17 21.85 9.60 -3.28
C TRP A 17 23.02 9.36 -2.32
N LYS A 18 23.33 8.10 -2.01
CA LYS A 18 24.50 7.70 -1.20
C LYS A 18 25.79 8.16 -1.89
N LYS A 19 25.99 7.78 -3.16
CA LYS A 19 27.18 8.15 -3.93
C LYS A 19 27.43 9.66 -4.01
N ALA A 20 26.37 10.45 -4.14
CA ALA A 20 26.49 11.91 -4.24
C ALA A 20 26.98 12.59 -2.95
N ARG A 21 26.97 11.88 -1.81
CA ARG A 21 27.36 12.41 -0.49
C ARG A 21 28.66 11.82 0.06
N VAL A 22 29.27 10.93 -0.71
CA VAL A 22 30.58 10.38 -0.39
C VAL A 22 31.65 11.41 -0.76
N ASN A 23 32.54 11.71 0.18
CA ASN A 23 33.67 12.60 -0.01
C ASN A 23 34.77 11.94 -0.88
N LYS A 24 35.87 12.65 -1.14
CA LYS A 24 36.98 12.12 -1.95
C LYS A 24 37.67 10.89 -1.31
N GLN A 25 37.52 10.73 0.00
CA GLN A 25 38.08 9.67 0.81
C GLN A 25 37.15 8.45 0.93
N GLY A 26 35.94 8.50 0.35
CA GLY A 26 34.98 7.39 0.45
C GLY A 26 34.10 7.42 1.70
N GLN A 27 34.12 8.52 2.47
CA GLN A 27 33.43 8.67 3.76
C GLN A 27 32.31 9.71 3.69
N TYR A 28 31.43 9.71 4.69
CA TYR A 28 30.38 10.72 4.87
C TYR A 28 30.84 11.70 5.95
N ASP A 29 30.87 13.00 5.64
CA ASP A 29 31.38 14.02 6.57
C ASP A 29 30.36 14.47 7.64
N ASN A 30 29.10 14.07 7.50
CA ASN A 30 28.01 14.51 8.37
C ASN A 30 27.29 13.30 8.99
N ASP A 31 27.21 13.29 10.33
CA ASP A 31 26.54 12.26 11.12
C ASP A 31 25.05 12.07 10.73
N GLU A 32 24.35 13.13 10.37
CA GLU A 32 22.96 13.07 9.88
C GLU A 32 22.88 12.29 8.57
N ILE A 33 23.85 12.49 7.67
CA ILE A 33 23.91 11.75 6.41
C ILE A 33 24.21 10.28 6.69
N GLN A 34 25.11 10.00 7.64
CA GLN A 34 25.43 8.64 8.03
C GLN A 34 24.23 7.91 8.65
N GLN A 35 23.41 8.60 9.46
CA GLN A 35 22.15 8.06 9.97
C GLN A 35 21.17 7.72 8.84
N VAL A 36 21.03 8.60 7.84
CA VAL A 36 20.17 8.33 6.69
C VAL A 36 20.70 7.14 5.87
N VAL A 37 22.02 7.03 5.68
CA VAL A 37 22.65 5.88 5.01
C VAL A 37 22.33 4.58 5.74
N HIS A 38 22.50 4.57 7.06
CA HIS A 38 22.18 3.41 7.89
C HIS A 38 20.70 3.03 7.76
N LYS A 39 19.80 4.00 7.82
CA LYS A 39 18.36 3.78 7.67
C LYS A 39 17.97 3.29 6.26
N ILE A 40 18.64 3.78 5.21
CA ILE A 40 18.48 3.26 3.85
C ILE A 40 18.81 1.77 3.81
N ASP A 41 19.96 1.39 4.40
CA ASP A 41 20.41 0.00 4.39
C ASP A 41 19.48 -0.88 5.23
N GLU A 42 19.04 -0.41 6.41
CA GLU A 42 18.05 -1.08 7.24
C GLU A 42 16.73 -1.34 6.49
N ILE A 43 16.16 -0.31 5.86
CA ILE A 43 14.92 -0.44 5.07
C ILE A 43 15.15 -1.38 3.88
N ALA A 44 16.29 -1.28 3.20
CA ALA A 44 16.61 -2.15 2.07
C ALA A 44 16.77 -3.62 2.47
N MET A 45 17.29 -3.92 3.66
CA MET A 45 17.39 -5.29 4.17
C MET A 45 16.03 -5.84 4.61
N ASN A 46 15.18 -5.00 5.20
CA ASN A 46 13.85 -5.41 5.68
C ASN A 46 12.82 -5.52 4.55
N THR A 47 13.09 -4.91 3.39
CA THR A 47 12.18 -4.97 2.24
C THR A 47 12.58 -6.12 1.34
N ASP A 48 11.80 -7.20 1.33
CA ASP A 48 11.96 -8.28 0.36
C ASP A 48 11.93 -7.71 -1.08
N SER A 49 12.82 -8.20 -1.94
CA SER A 49 12.95 -7.77 -3.35
C SER A 49 11.63 -7.84 -4.15
N SER A 50 10.64 -8.60 -3.64
CA SER A 50 9.29 -8.74 -4.18
C SER A 50 8.30 -7.66 -3.73
N SER A 51 8.52 -7.00 -2.57
CA SER A 51 7.58 -6.04 -1.97
C SER A 51 7.99 -4.58 -2.09
N VAL A 52 9.20 -4.32 -2.61
CA VAL A 52 9.64 -2.94 -2.88
C VAL A 52 8.58 -2.30 -3.76
N ASN A 53 7.85 -1.33 -3.18
CA ASN A 53 6.87 -0.51 -3.86
C ASN A 53 7.64 0.34 -4.90
N ARG A 54 8.01 -0.31 -6.01
CA ARG A 54 8.67 0.25 -7.20
C ARG A 54 7.81 1.32 -7.88
N HIS A 55 6.59 1.51 -7.36
CA HIS A 55 5.52 2.23 -7.98
C HIS A 55 4.97 3.29 -7.04
N CYS A 56 5.83 4.17 -6.53
CA CYS A 56 5.47 5.55 -6.20
C CYS A 56 6.62 6.25 -5.49
N SER A 57 6.42 7.55 -5.30
CA SER A 57 7.18 8.47 -4.45
C SER A 57 7.55 7.98 -3.04
N ASN A 58 7.12 6.80 -2.57
CA ASN A 58 7.39 6.23 -1.24
C ASN A 58 8.45 5.10 -1.28
N ASP A 59 9.50 5.28 -2.07
CA ASP A 59 10.62 4.34 -2.13
C ASP A 59 11.53 4.39 -0.89
N VAL A 60 12.54 3.51 -0.85
CA VAL A 60 13.50 3.38 0.25
C VAL A 60 14.12 4.73 0.64
N LEU A 61 14.47 5.55 -0.35
CA LEU A 61 15.07 6.86 -0.11
C LEU A 61 14.08 7.82 0.56
N THR A 62 12.82 7.87 0.10
CA THR A 62 11.78 8.70 0.72
C THR A 62 11.53 8.26 2.16
N GLN A 63 11.45 6.96 2.42
CA GLN A 63 11.21 6.42 3.76
C GLN A 63 12.36 6.72 4.72
N ALA A 64 13.61 6.59 4.26
CA ALA A 64 14.78 6.91 5.07
C ALA A 64 14.80 8.40 5.45
N LEU A 65 14.58 9.29 4.48
CA LEU A 65 14.53 10.73 4.71
C LEU A 65 13.32 11.19 5.55
N GLY A 66 12.22 10.43 5.55
CA GLY A 66 11.00 10.77 6.29
C GLY A 66 10.26 12.00 5.77
N THR A 67 10.66 12.54 4.61
CA THR A 67 10.04 13.71 3.98
C THR A 67 9.35 13.32 2.69
N LYS A 68 8.21 13.96 2.38
CA LYS A 68 7.54 13.78 1.10
C LYS A 68 8.43 14.23 -0.08
N GLU A 69 8.37 13.47 -1.17
CA GLU A 69 9.04 13.81 -2.42
C GLU A 69 8.50 15.13 -3.01
N HIS A 70 9.38 15.92 -3.63
CA HIS A 70 8.99 17.19 -4.23
C HIS A 70 8.45 16.98 -5.66
N ASN A 71 7.35 17.66 -6.01
CA ASN A 71 6.63 17.42 -7.28
C ASN A 71 7.42 17.82 -8.55
N GLY A 72 8.48 18.63 -8.41
CA GLY A 72 9.22 19.19 -9.56
C GLY A 72 10.50 18.45 -9.96
N ARG A 73 11.22 17.86 -9.01
CA ARG A 73 12.55 17.26 -9.25
C ARG A 73 12.68 15.98 -8.45
N VAL A 74 13.23 14.97 -9.10
CA VAL A 74 13.47 13.66 -8.49
C VAL A 74 14.74 13.74 -7.64
N ARG A 75 14.60 13.56 -6.33
CA ARG A 75 15.74 13.49 -5.41
C ARG A 75 16.66 12.33 -5.79
N GLY A 76 17.96 12.54 -5.64
CA GLY A 76 18.97 11.50 -5.82
C GLY A 76 19.34 11.16 -7.27
N VAL A 77 18.60 11.60 -8.29
CA VAL A 77 18.87 11.24 -9.71
C VAL A 77 19.55 12.35 -10.51
N GLY A 78 19.50 13.60 -10.04
CA GLY A 78 20.13 14.74 -10.68
C GLY A 78 19.15 15.71 -11.34
N GLY A 79 19.67 16.75 -12.00
CA GLY A 79 18.88 17.90 -12.46
C GLY A 79 18.01 17.70 -13.70
N TYR A 80 18.27 16.66 -14.49
CA TYR A 80 17.66 16.47 -15.82
C TYR A 80 16.56 15.41 -15.85
N VAL A 81 16.23 14.79 -14.71
CA VAL A 81 15.23 13.72 -14.62
C VAL A 81 13.97 14.25 -13.97
N THR A 82 12.85 14.16 -14.71
CA THR A 82 11.53 14.53 -14.19
C THR A 82 10.87 13.36 -13.48
N SER A 83 9.96 13.65 -12.55
CA SER A 83 9.22 12.61 -11.80
C SER A 83 8.42 11.69 -12.74
N THR A 84 7.83 12.29 -13.78
CA THR A 84 7.14 11.57 -14.87
C THR A 84 8.03 10.54 -15.54
N THR A 85 9.25 10.94 -15.93
CA THR A 85 10.18 10.06 -16.64
C THR A 85 10.75 8.97 -15.74
N TYR A 86 11.05 9.26 -14.47
CA TYR A 86 11.66 8.28 -13.58
C TYR A 86 10.67 7.24 -13.06
N PHE A 87 9.52 7.71 -12.56
CA PHE A 87 8.49 6.83 -11.99
C PHE A 87 7.55 6.27 -13.05
N HIS A 88 7.80 6.55 -14.34
CA HIS A 88 6.92 6.20 -15.46
C HIS A 88 5.47 6.64 -15.20
N SER A 89 5.31 7.75 -14.48
CA SER A 89 4.00 8.25 -14.08
C SER A 89 3.39 9.02 -15.24
N VAL A 90 2.20 8.66 -15.67
CA VAL A 90 1.47 9.40 -16.70
C VAL A 90 1.06 10.75 -16.12
N LYS A 91 1.38 11.85 -16.80
CA LYS A 91 0.83 13.17 -16.43
C LYS A 91 -0.67 13.12 -16.73
N LYS A 92 -1.49 13.07 -15.68
CA LYS A 92 -2.93 13.17 -15.82
C LYS A 92 -3.30 14.60 -16.15
N THR A 93 -4.08 14.78 -17.21
CA THR A 93 -4.70 16.07 -17.51
C THR A 93 -5.95 16.24 -16.65
N SER A 94 -6.45 17.47 -16.50
CA SER A 94 -7.71 17.72 -15.78
C SER A 94 -8.89 16.93 -16.35
N LYS A 95 -8.86 16.63 -17.65
CA LYS A 95 -9.83 15.78 -18.33
C LYS A 95 -9.72 14.31 -17.92
N ASP A 96 -8.49 13.80 -17.77
CA ASP A 96 -8.26 12.42 -17.31
C ASP A 96 -8.71 12.25 -15.86
N GLU A 97 -8.45 13.24 -15.00
CA GLU A 97 -8.93 13.21 -13.61
C GLU A 97 -10.46 13.23 -13.54
N ALA A 98 -11.14 14.05 -14.36
CA ALA A 98 -12.59 14.07 -14.43
C ALA A 98 -13.16 12.72 -14.90
N ASN A 99 -12.57 12.10 -15.92
CA ASN A 99 -12.99 10.78 -16.41
C ASN A 99 -12.81 9.69 -15.33
N ILE A 100 -11.69 9.71 -14.60
CA ILE A 100 -11.42 8.78 -13.50
C ILE A 100 -12.45 8.95 -12.38
N LEU A 101 -12.87 10.18 -12.06
CA LEU A 101 -13.89 10.41 -11.03
C LEU A 101 -15.25 9.82 -11.43
N VAL A 102 -15.66 10.02 -12.68
CA VAL A 102 -16.91 9.46 -13.23
C VAL A 102 -16.88 7.93 -13.19
N GLU A 103 -15.78 7.33 -13.64
CA GLU A 103 -15.62 5.86 -13.62
C GLU A 103 -15.63 5.31 -12.19
N ASN A 104 -15.01 6.01 -11.24
CA ASN A 104 -15.04 5.60 -9.82
C ASN A 104 -16.45 5.67 -9.21
N GLU A 105 -17.24 6.69 -9.55
CA GLU A 105 -18.63 6.76 -9.11
C GLU A 105 -19.45 5.58 -9.66
N GLU A 106 -19.24 5.24 -10.94
CA GLU A 106 -19.91 4.12 -11.57
C GLU A 106 -19.49 2.78 -10.95
N LEU A 107 -18.20 2.59 -10.66
CA LEU A 107 -17.72 1.41 -9.94
C LEU A 107 -18.35 1.30 -8.55
N ARG A 108 -18.46 2.42 -7.80
CA ARG A 108 -19.13 2.44 -6.49
C ARG A 108 -20.60 2.05 -6.58
N ARG A 109 -21.31 2.49 -7.64
CA ARG A 109 -22.69 2.05 -7.90
C ARG A 109 -22.78 0.55 -8.18
N ARG A 110 -21.93 0.03 -9.06
CA ARG A 110 -21.89 -1.41 -9.41
C ARG A 110 -21.59 -2.28 -8.18
N VAL A 111 -20.65 -1.85 -7.34
CA VAL A 111 -20.33 -2.54 -6.08
C VAL A 111 -21.55 -2.55 -5.14
N SER A 112 -22.24 -1.41 -4.98
CA SER A 112 -23.43 -1.33 -4.12
C SER A 112 -24.56 -2.22 -4.60
N GLU A 113 -24.77 -2.32 -5.92
CA GLU A 113 -25.78 -3.18 -6.52
C GLU A 113 -25.47 -4.67 -6.32
N LEU A 114 -24.21 -5.06 -6.54
CA LEU A 114 -23.76 -6.44 -6.28
C LEU A 114 -23.89 -6.79 -4.79
N GLU A 115 -23.55 -5.89 -3.87
CA GLU A 115 -23.75 -6.09 -2.44
C GLU A 115 -25.23 -6.26 -2.08
N ALA A 116 -26.13 -5.49 -2.69
CA ALA A 116 -27.56 -5.64 -2.50
C ALA A 116 -28.07 -6.99 -3.04
N GLN A 117 -27.58 -7.43 -4.20
CA GLN A 117 -27.93 -8.72 -4.79
C GLN A 117 -27.44 -9.88 -3.91
N ILE A 118 -26.23 -9.82 -3.37
CA ILE A 118 -25.69 -10.81 -2.43
C ILE A 118 -26.56 -10.87 -1.17
N ARG A 119 -26.90 -9.71 -0.58
CA ARG A 119 -27.78 -9.64 0.60
C ARG A 119 -29.17 -10.24 0.32
N SER A 120 -29.74 -9.96 -0.85
CA SER A 120 -31.03 -10.51 -1.28
C SER A 120 -30.99 -12.03 -1.45
N ASN A 121 -29.96 -12.56 -2.13
CA ASN A 121 -29.79 -14.00 -2.32
C ASN A 121 -29.60 -14.75 -1.00
N LEU A 122 -28.87 -14.16 -0.04
CA LEU A 122 -28.70 -14.72 1.31
C LEU A 122 -29.97 -14.59 2.17
N SER A 123 -30.84 -13.62 1.87
CA SER A 123 -32.11 -13.40 2.59
C SER A 123 -33.30 -14.14 1.99
N THR A 124 -33.13 -14.82 0.84
CA THR A 124 -34.17 -15.66 0.26
C THR A 124 -34.04 -17.05 0.86
N PRO A 125 -34.93 -17.49 1.77
CA PRO A 125 -34.97 -18.89 2.15
C PRO A 125 -35.31 -19.67 0.87
N LEU A 126 -34.52 -20.70 0.55
CA LEU A 126 -34.91 -21.73 -0.40
C LEU A 126 -36.24 -22.31 0.09
N SER A 127 -37.34 -21.77 -0.41
CA SER A 127 -38.68 -22.20 -0.06
C SER A 127 -38.85 -23.61 -0.58
N ALA A 128 -39.01 -24.52 0.37
CA ALA A 128 -39.50 -25.89 0.27
C ALA A 128 -40.06 -26.28 -1.10
N HIS A 129 -39.38 -27.18 -1.80
CA HIS A 129 -40.09 -28.30 -2.38
C HIS A 129 -40.06 -29.42 -1.35
N GLU A 130 -41.20 -29.62 -0.70
CA GLU A 130 -41.49 -30.80 0.10
C GLU A 130 -41.11 -32.05 -0.67
N SER A 131 -40.19 -32.85 -0.14
CA SER A 131 -40.25 -34.30 -0.26
C SER A 131 -39.35 -34.89 0.81
N CYS A 132 -39.98 -35.28 1.91
CA CYS A 132 -39.42 -36.17 2.91
C CYS A 132 -38.71 -37.35 2.24
N SER A 133 -37.44 -37.54 2.55
CA SER A 133 -36.82 -38.86 2.59
C SER A 133 -35.69 -38.86 3.61
N ARG A 134 -36.06 -39.36 4.81
CA ARG A 134 -35.30 -39.87 5.98
C ARG A 134 -33.91 -39.27 6.30
N PRO A 135 -33.64 -38.92 7.57
CA PRO A 135 -32.30 -38.54 7.98
C PRO A 135 -31.35 -39.75 7.94
N ILE A 136 -30.23 -39.62 7.23
CA ILE A 136 -29.08 -40.52 7.37
C ILE A 136 -28.30 -40.03 8.59
N MET A 137 -28.21 -40.87 9.62
CA MET A 137 -27.36 -40.63 10.79
C MET A 137 -25.90 -40.72 10.34
N LEU A 138 -25.22 -39.58 10.20
CA LEU A 138 -23.77 -39.54 10.05
C LEU A 138 -23.13 -39.57 11.43
N GLU A 139 -22.44 -40.67 11.68
CA GLU A 139 -21.63 -40.93 12.87
C GLU A 139 -20.50 -39.89 13.00
N GLY A 140 -20.18 -39.55 14.25
CA GLY A 140 -19.47 -38.33 14.64
C GLY A 140 -18.11 -38.12 13.99
N ILE A 141 -17.90 -36.90 13.49
CA ILE A 141 -16.59 -36.28 13.37
C ILE A 141 -16.51 -35.23 14.48
N GLU A 142 -15.62 -35.49 15.45
CA GLU A 142 -15.28 -34.54 16.51
C GLU A 142 -14.66 -33.28 15.88
N GLU A 143 -15.44 -32.21 15.78
CA GLU A 143 -14.91 -30.90 15.43
C GLU A 143 -14.33 -30.27 16.70
N LYS A 144 -13.00 -30.17 16.75
CA LYS A 144 -12.28 -29.50 17.83
C LYS A 144 -12.52 -28.00 17.73
N ASP A 145 -13.38 -27.51 18.61
CA ASP A 145 -13.74 -26.11 18.77
C ASP A 145 -12.55 -25.34 19.37
N THR A 146 -11.71 -24.73 18.53
CA THR A 146 -10.76 -23.72 18.99
C THR A 146 -11.49 -22.40 19.17
N ARG A 147 -11.92 -22.15 20.40
CA ARG A 147 -12.42 -20.88 20.91
C ARG A 147 -11.39 -19.77 20.67
N ILE A 148 -11.71 -18.83 19.78
CA ILE A 148 -11.01 -17.54 19.70
C ILE A 148 -11.77 -16.56 20.59
N GLU A 149 -11.19 -16.19 21.72
CA GLU A 149 -11.72 -15.11 22.56
C GLU A 149 -11.37 -13.77 21.92
N VAL A 150 -12.40 -13.06 21.44
CA VAL A 150 -12.27 -11.66 21.03
C VAL A 150 -12.35 -10.78 22.26
N GLU A 151 -11.17 -10.41 22.76
CA GLU A 151 -10.96 -9.39 23.79
C GLU A 151 -11.63 -8.07 23.37
N SER A 152 -12.59 -7.64 24.17
CA SER A 152 -13.40 -6.45 23.93
C SER A 152 -12.60 -5.22 24.34
N LEU A 153 -12.19 -4.39 23.37
CA LEU A 153 -11.49 -3.15 23.67
C LEU A 153 -12.50 -2.06 24.08
N ASP A 154 -12.54 -1.77 25.38
CA ASP A 154 -13.31 -0.68 25.98
C ASP A 154 -12.90 0.70 25.43
N LYS A 155 -13.89 1.53 25.11
CA LYS A 155 -13.70 2.93 24.70
C LYS A 155 -13.26 3.80 25.89
N PRO A 156 -12.44 4.85 25.67
CA PRO A 156 -11.97 5.72 26.75
C PRO A 156 -13.09 6.68 27.20
N LYS A 157 -13.34 6.72 28.51
CA LYS A 157 -14.09 7.83 29.14
C LYS A 157 -13.15 8.99 29.47
N GLU A 158 -13.39 10.07 28.76
CA GLU A 158 -13.01 11.44 29.02
C GLU A 158 -13.24 11.81 30.50
N LYS A 159 -12.19 12.30 31.19
CA LYS A 159 -12.30 12.82 32.55
C LYS A 159 -11.96 14.30 32.53
N GLU A 160 -13.01 15.07 32.69
CA GLU A 160 -13.11 16.51 32.87
C GLU A 160 -12.16 17.04 33.96
N LYS A 161 -11.49 18.16 33.64
CA LYS A 161 -10.75 19.00 34.58
C LYS A 161 -11.69 19.64 35.62
N LYS A 162 -11.47 19.36 36.90
CA LYS A 162 -11.70 20.27 38.06
C LYS A 162 -10.65 19.86 39.11
N GLY A 163 -9.78 20.68 39.67
CA GLY A 163 -9.80 22.12 39.91
C GLY A 163 -9.66 22.34 41.41
N ARG A 164 -8.52 22.90 41.85
CA ARG A 164 -8.23 23.49 43.19
C ARG A 164 -8.23 22.49 44.36
N ARG A 165 -7.34 22.54 45.35
CA ARG A 165 -6.74 23.67 46.08
C ARG A 165 -5.37 23.25 46.62
#